data_AF-A0A9W7EAU8-F1
#
_entry.id   AF-A0A9W7EAU8-F1
#
_cell.length_a   1.000
_cell.length_b   1.000
_cell.length_c   1.000
_cell.angle_alpha   90.00
_cell.angle_beta   90.00
_cell.angle_gamma   90.00
#
_symmetry.space_group_name_H-M   'P 1'
#
loop_
_entity.id
_entity.type
_entity.pdbx_description
1 polymer ?
#
loop_
_entity_poly.entity_id
_entity_poly.type
_entity_poly.pdbx_seq_one_letter_code
_entity_poly.pdbx_strand_id
1 'polypeptide(L)'
;MSDQGEASSQFPIDADGRVPFAGKISVLSNSGFESYRSCVPSSLTSNKNLLKDMKTSMSAREVETDGQYSLGDTFFLPATVPSRCGLESLAQSLFNFHAKDCEFDPERSGAEWWTQVIDTRDDVGVHFDRDYGMEGFGLNVHPHVASVTYMTDIGGPTIVTPHMSGVEAGSDFSGTQDSLFLSYPEKGKHMAFDGRFLHAAPSDLIPEKSKGFRYTFLVNIWLNHCPINSDLLEDEHLAKMKTPAQTTPLNFDNKAPPSVIPMGAGKGEVSEKSLVMKFILDEFRANLIIPFGVAAIREAVANKGSVCELQFQGDDKLVVERGAEVVEGDESESSDDEGDEDDEDEESSDGDDEVSLGSEDTDEKPNPKRQKF
;
A
#
# COMPACT_ATOMS: atom_id res chain seq x y z
N MET A 1 23.57 -26.84 -10.46
CA MET A 1 23.56 -25.91 -11.60
C MET A 1 22.75 -26.54 -12.71
N SER A 2 21.87 -25.74 -13.32
CA SER A 2 20.88 -25.99 -14.37
C SER A 2 19.60 -26.76 -13.97
N ASP A 3 18.63 -26.02 -13.44
CA ASP A 3 17.19 -26.24 -13.73
C ASP A 3 16.33 -24.98 -13.51
N GLN A 4 16.91 -23.89 -12.98
CA GLN A 4 16.23 -22.57 -12.84
C GLN A 4 16.04 -21.80 -14.17
N GLY A 5 16.33 -22.41 -15.32
CA GLY A 5 16.36 -21.72 -16.62
C GLY A 5 15.16 -21.94 -17.53
N GLU A 6 14.23 -22.86 -17.22
CA GLU A 6 13.13 -23.20 -18.15
C GLU A 6 11.81 -22.48 -17.84
N ALA A 7 11.60 -21.99 -16.61
CA ALA A 7 10.32 -21.42 -16.18
C ALA A 7 9.98 -20.07 -16.85
N SER A 8 10.97 -19.21 -17.12
CA SER A 8 10.70 -17.88 -17.71
C SER A 8 10.18 -17.95 -19.16
N SER A 9 10.34 -19.08 -19.84
CA SER A 9 9.89 -19.28 -21.22
C SER A 9 8.41 -19.67 -21.36
N GLN A 10 7.69 -19.91 -20.25
CA GLN A 10 6.33 -20.47 -20.28
C GLN A 10 5.24 -19.62 -19.62
N PHE A 11 5.57 -18.66 -18.75
CA PHE A 11 4.55 -17.83 -18.13
C PHE A 11 4.06 -16.74 -19.12
N PRO A 12 2.75 -16.65 -19.41
CA PRO A 12 2.26 -15.74 -20.43
C PRO A 12 2.35 -14.30 -19.92
N ILE A 13 3.20 -13.51 -20.58
CA ILE A 13 3.33 -12.07 -20.36
C ILE A 13 3.10 -11.36 -21.70
N ASP A 14 2.29 -10.31 -21.71
CA ASP A 14 2.03 -9.49 -22.90
C ASP A 14 3.12 -8.44 -23.15
N ALA A 15 2.96 -7.65 -24.21
CA ALA A 15 3.92 -6.61 -24.60
C ALA A 15 4.05 -5.47 -23.58
N ASP A 16 3.07 -5.34 -22.68
CA ASP A 16 3.10 -4.38 -21.58
C ASP A 16 3.61 -5.03 -20.28
N GLY A 17 4.09 -6.27 -20.29
CA GLY A 17 4.59 -6.90 -19.07
C GLY A 17 3.50 -7.36 -18.10
N ARG A 18 2.29 -7.69 -18.60
CA ARG A 18 1.18 -8.19 -17.77
C ARG A 18 0.78 -9.61 -18.14
N VAL A 19 0.08 -10.27 -17.23
CA VAL A 19 -0.69 -11.46 -17.56
C VAL A 19 -1.78 -11.08 -18.58
N PRO A 20 -1.83 -11.71 -19.77
CA PRO A 20 -2.78 -11.33 -20.82
C PRO A 20 -4.24 -11.51 -20.37
N PHE A 21 -5.10 -10.58 -20.80
CA PHE A 21 -6.56 -10.67 -20.69
C PHE A 21 -7.20 -10.03 -21.93
N ALA A 22 -8.48 -10.31 -22.18
CA ALA A 22 -9.23 -9.65 -23.24
C ALA A 22 -10.23 -8.63 -22.67
N GLY A 23 -10.51 -7.58 -23.42
CA GLY A 23 -11.41 -6.50 -22.99
C GLY A 23 -10.65 -5.23 -22.56
N LYS A 24 -11.24 -4.44 -21.66
CA LYS A 24 -10.68 -3.14 -21.24
C LYS A 24 -10.87 -2.91 -19.74
N ILE A 25 -9.80 -2.40 -19.13
CA ILE A 25 -9.85 -1.84 -17.77
C ILE A 25 -9.74 -0.31 -17.90
N SER A 26 -10.67 0.41 -17.26
CA SER A 26 -10.77 1.89 -17.34
C SER A 26 -9.45 2.57 -16.96
N VAL A 27 -8.87 2.20 -15.81
CA VAL A 27 -7.64 2.83 -15.30
C VAL A 27 -6.44 2.61 -16.22
N LEU A 28 -6.32 1.42 -16.83
CA LEU A 28 -5.24 1.08 -17.77
C LEU A 28 -5.37 1.79 -19.11
N SER A 29 -6.57 2.22 -19.49
CA SER A 29 -6.83 2.91 -20.76
C SER A 29 -6.57 4.42 -20.71
N ASN A 30 -6.31 4.97 -19.51
CA ASN A 30 -6.13 6.40 -19.26
C ASN A 30 -4.66 6.69 -18.87
N SER A 31 -4.43 7.48 -17.83
CA SER A 31 -3.09 7.80 -17.29
C SER A 31 -2.52 6.71 -16.37
N GLY A 32 -3.20 5.56 -16.23
CA GLY A 32 -2.87 4.56 -15.22
C GLY A 32 -3.27 4.96 -13.80
N PHE A 33 -4.10 6.00 -13.62
CA PHE A 33 -4.60 6.45 -12.32
C PHE A 33 -6.04 6.96 -12.41
N GLU A 34 -6.91 6.54 -11.50
CA GLU A 34 -8.29 7.02 -11.36
C GLU A 34 -8.67 7.18 -9.87
N SER A 35 -9.57 8.13 -9.57
CA SER A 35 -10.11 8.32 -8.23
C SER A 35 -11.61 8.61 -8.27
N TYR A 36 -12.32 8.18 -7.23
CA TYR A 36 -13.77 8.25 -7.09
C TYR A 36 -14.12 8.71 -5.67
N ARG A 37 -14.81 9.85 -5.54
CA ARG A 37 -15.23 10.40 -4.25
C ARG A 37 -16.55 9.81 -3.80
N SER A 38 -16.72 9.65 -2.48
CA SER A 38 -17.94 9.08 -1.90
C SER A 38 -18.32 7.73 -2.55
N CYS A 39 -17.32 6.95 -2.94
CA CYS A 39 -17.48 5.64 -3.56
C CYS A 39 -18.07 4.65 -2.57
N VAL A 40 -17.49 4.62 -1.36
CA VAL A 40 -18.05 3.86 -0.24
C VAL A 40 -19.05 4.72 0.51
N PRO A 41 -20.30 4.25 0.70
CA PRO A 41 -21.33 5.02 1.39
C PRO A 41 -20.97 5.27 2.86
N SER A 42 -21.45 6.39 3.41
CA SER A 42 -21.20 6.81 4.78
C SER A 42 -21.66 5.80 5.84
N SER A 43 -22.67 4.99 5.51
CA SER A 43 -23.16 3.89 6.34
C SER A 43 -22.11 2.81 6.58
N LEU A 44 -21.19 2.58 5.63
CA LEU A 44 -20.10 1.62 5.76
C LEU A 44 -18.85 2.25 6.36
N THR A 45 -18.48 3.45 5.91
CA THR A 45 -17.30 4.15 6.46
C THR A 45 -17.48 4.58 7.92
N SER A 46 -18.71 4.57 8.43
CA SER A 46 -19.02 4.82 9.85
C SER A 46 -19.46 3.54 10.60
N ASN A 47 -19.43 2.37 9.94
CA ASN A 47 -19.79 1.11 10.55
C ASN A 47 -18.67 0.63 11.50
N LYS A 48 -18.94 0.70 12.81
CA LYS A 48 -17.99 0.29 13.85
C LYS A 48 -17.60 -1.19 13.77
N ASN A 49 -18.50 -2.06 13.31
CA ASN A 49 -18.17 -3.48 13.13
C ASN A 49 -17.19 -3.66 11.97
N LEU A 50 -17.43 -2.99 10.83
CA LEU A 50 -16.52 -3.06 9.69
C LEU A 50 -15.13 -2.53 10.04
N LEU A 51 -15.04 -1.39 10.74
CA LEU A 51 -13.75 -0.86 11.19
C LEU A 51 -13.05 -1.80 12.20
N LYS A 52 -13.81 -2.54 13.02
CA LYS A 52 -13.25 -3.56 13.91
C LYS A 52 -12.77 -4.80 13.12
N ASP A 53 -13.52 -5.21 12.11
CA ASP A 53 -13.15 -6.31 11.21
C ASP A 53 -11.87 -5.96 10.45
N MET A 54 -11.70 -4.69 10.02
CA MET A 54 -10.45 -4.20 9.43
C MET A 54 -9.27 -4.34 10.38
N LYS A 55 -9.42 -3.96 11.65
CA LYS A 55 -8.37 -4.20 12.66
C LYS A 55 -8.08 -5.68 12.89
N THR A 56 -9.12 -6.51 12.82
CA THR A 56 -9.01 -7.96 13.05
C THR A 56 -8.28 -8.66 11.91
N SER A 57 -8.42 -8.16 10.69
CA SER A 57 -7.76 -8.67 9.48
C SER A 57 -6.41 -8.02 9.19
N MET A 58 -6.05 -6.95 9.90
CA MET A 58 -4.74 -6.34 9.77
C MET A 58 -3.70 -7.25 10.43
N SER A 59 -3.00 -8.01 9.59
CA SER A 59 -1.87 -8.86 9.96
C SER A 59 -0.53 -8.18 9.67
N ALA A 60 -0.54 -7.12 8.86
CA ALA A 60 0.64 -6.32 8.53
C ALA A 60 1.29 -5.72 9.78
N ARG A 61 2.55 -6.06 10.01
CA ARG A 61 3.44 -5.51 11.04
C ARG A 61 4.54 -4.73 10.36
N GLU A 62 5.05 -3.73 11.06
CA GLU A 62 6.24 -2.98 10.65
C GLU A 62 7.38 -3.96 10.35
N VAL A 63 8.13 -3.68 9.29
CA VAL A 63 9.32 -4.44 8.96
C VAL A 63 10.33 -4.19 10.08
N GLU A 64 10.94 -5.23 10.65
CA GLU A 64 12.19 -5.04 11.40
C GLU A 64 13.18 -4.27 10.50
N THR A 65 14.00 -3.37 11.06
CA THR A 65 14.81 -2.36 10.34
C THR A 65 15.63 -2.83 9.13
N ASP A 66 15.77 -4.15 8.94
CA ASP A 66 16.57 -4.80 7.91
C ASP A 66 15.79 -5.75 6.98
N GLY A 67 14.45 -5.81 7.06
CA GLY A 67 13.64 -6.68 6.22
C GLY A 67 13.35 -6.10 4.82
N GLN A 68 13.31 -6.97 3.80
CA GLN A 68 12.98 -6.57 2.43
C GLN A 68 11.48 -6.38 2.20
N TYR A 69 10.63 -7.02 3.02
CA TYR A 69 9.18 -7.10 2.81
C TYR A 69 8.39 -6.81 4.09
N SER A 70 7.25 -6.12 3.95
CA SER A 70 6.27 -6.00 5.04
C SER A 70 5.78 -7.38 5.46
N LEU A 71 5.87 -7.66 6.75
CA LEU A 71 5.36 -8.91 7.32
C LEU A 71 3.84 -8.78 7.44
N GLY A 72 3.08 -9.52 6.66
CA GLY A 72 1.61 -9.52 6.74
C GLY A 72 1.00 -10.47 5.73
N ASP A 73 -0.20 -10.97 6.05
CA ASP A 73 -0.98 -11.82 5.16
C ASP A 73 -1.91 -10.95 4.31
N THR A 74 -1.93 -11.18 3.00
CA THR A 74 -3.01 -10.74 2.11
C THR A 74 -3.97 -11.90 1.87
N PHE A 75 -5.22 -11.61 1.54
CA PHE A 75 -6.24 -12.62 1.31
C PHE A 75 -6.72 -12.58 -0.13
N PHE A 76 -6.81 -13.74 -0.80
CA PHE A 76 -7.36 -13.84 -2.14
C PHE A 76 -8.81 -14.32 -2.11
N LEU A 77 -9.71 -13.56 -2.72
CA LEU A 77 -11.09 -13.94 -2.99
C LEU A 77 -11.23 -14.27 -4.49
N PRO A 78 -11.27 -15.56 -4.88
CA PRO A 78 -11.48 -15.96 -6.26
C PRO A 78 -12.84 -15.46 -6.79
N ALA A 79 -12.91 -15.17 -8.09
CA ALA A 79 -14.12 -14.73 -8.76
C ALA A 79 -15.26 -15.76 -8.70
N THR A 80 -14.94 -17.03 -8.51
CA THR A 80 -15.89 -18.15 -8.36
C THR A 80 -16.44 -18.30 -6.95
N VAL A 81 -15.86 -17.63 -5.96
CA VAL A 81 -16.23 -17.78 -4.55
C VAL A 81 -17.13 -16.62 -4.10
N PRO A 82 -18.31 -16.89 -3.52
CA PRO A 82 -19.15 -15.84 -2.95
C PRO A 82 -18.49 -15.25 -1.69
N SER A 83 -18.68 -13.95 -1.48
CA SER A 83 -18.21 -13.31 -0.24
C SER A 83 -18.89 -13.88 1.02
N ARG A 84 -18.11 -14.05 2.08
CA ARG A 84 -18.49 -14.67 3.36
C ARG A 84 -18.59 -13.66 4.50
N CYS A 85 -17.91 -12.52 4.37
CA CYS A 85 -18.00 -11.38 5.30
C CYS A 85 -18.07 -10.03 4.57
N GLY A 86 -18.28 -8.95 5.32
CA GLY A 86 -18.40 -7.59 4.75
C GLY A 86 -17.14 -7.09 4.03
N LEU A 87 -15.94 -7.50 4.46
CA LEU A 87 -14.68 -7.14 3.79
C LEU A 87 -14.55 -7.86 2.44
N GLU A 88 -14.87 -9.16 2.39
CA GLU A 88 -14.93 -9.90 1.12
C GLU A 88 -16.00 -9.34 0.18
N SER A 89 -17.16 -8.90 0.71
CA SER A 89 -18.17 -8.25 -0.12
C SER A 89 -17.69 -6.93 -0.72
N LEU A 90 -16.86 -6.17 0.01
CA LEU A 90 -16.24 -4.95 -0.50
C LEU A 90 -15.20 -5.28 -1.59
N ALA A 91 -14.33 -6.28 -1.37
CA ALA A 91 -13.36 -6.75 -2.37
C ALA A 91 -14.06 -7.24 -3.65
N GLN A 92 -15.12 -8.04 -3.50
CA GLN A 92 -15.92 -8.54 -4.62
C GLN A 92 -16.59 -7.41 -5.41
N SER A 93 -17.15 -6.40 -4.75
CA SER A 93 -17.71 -5.22 -5.43
C SER A 93 -16.66 -4.45 -6.23
N LEU A 94 -15.44 -4.29 -5.69
CA LEU A 94 -14.33 -3.61 -6.37
C LEU A 94 -13.83 -4.42 -7.57
N PHE A 95 -13.68 -5.73 -7.42
CA PHE A 95 -13.32 -6.64 -8.52
C PHE A 95 -14.34 -6.60 -9.65
N ASN A 96 -15.63 -6.76 -9.31
CA ASN A 96 -16.70 -6.71 -10.30
C ASN A 96 -16.71 -5.39 -11.07
N PHE A 97 -16.41 -4.26 -10.43
CA PHE A 97 -16.33 -2.98 -11.12
C PHE A 97 -15.17 -2.90 -12.11
N HIS A 98 -13.96 -3.26 -11.67
CA HIS A 98 -12.74 -3.12 -12.49
C HIS A 98 -12.66 -4.17 -13.60
N ALA A 99 -13.26 -5.35 -13.41
CA ALA A 99 -13.27 -6.45 -14.37
C ALA A 99 -14.52 -6.51 -15.27
N LYS A 100 -15.52 -5.62 -15.10
CA LYS A 100 -16.83 -5.71 -15.78
C LYS A 100 -16.79 -5.77 -17.32
N ASP A 101 -15.76 -5.17 -17.92
CA ASP A 101 -15.57 -5.06 -19.37
C ASP A 101 -14.43 -5.98 -19.86
N CYS A 102 -14.07 -6.99 -19.06
CA CYS A 102 -13.01 -7.95 -19.34
C CYS A 102 -13.55 -9.37 -19.53
N GLU A 103 -12.91 -10.13 -20.41
CA GLU A 103 -13.04 -11.59 -20.47
C GLU A 103 -11.82 -12.20 -19.75
N PHE A 104 -12.10 -13.07 -18.79
CA PHE A 104 -11.08 -13.70 -17.95
C PHE A 104 -11.52 -15.11 -17.54
N ASP A 105 -10.56 -15.93 -17.13
CA ASP A 105 -10.75 -17.24 -16.51
C ASP A 105 -11.12 -17.04 -15.03
N PRO A 106 -12.36 -17.31 -14.61
CA PRO A 106 -12.80 -17.05 -13.25
C PRO A 106 -12.11 -17.93 -12.21
N GLU A 107 -11.59 -19.11 -12.59
CA GLU A 107 -10.83 -19.98 -11.68
C GLU A 107 -9.42 -19.45 -11.40
N ARG A 108 -8.96 -18.51 -12.23
CA ARG A 108 -7.65 -17.87 -12.13
C ARG A 108 -7.76 -16.36 -11.99
N SER A 109 -8.88 -15.84 -11.51
CA SER A 109 -9.07 -14.41 -11.35
C SER A 109 -9.74 -14.11 -10.03
N GLY A 110 -9.48 -12.94 -9.48
CA GLY A 110 -10.04 -12.57 -8.19
C GLY A 110 -9.51 -11.27 -7.63
N ALA A 111 -9.91 -11.03 -6.39
CA ALA A 111 -9.50 -9.88 -5.60
C ALA A 111 -8.54 -10.34 -4.52
N GLU A 112 -7.28 -9.92 -4.60
CA GLU A 112 -6.40 -9.94 -3.43
C GLU A 112 -6.72 -8.71 -2.59
N TRP A 113 -6.93 -8.85 -1.29
CA TRP A 113 -7.31 -7.76 -0.42
C TRP A 113 -6.68 -7.87 0.96
N TRP A 114 -6.47 -6.71 1.58
CA TRP A 114 -5.98 -6.60 2.95
C TRP A 114 -6.40 -5.25 3.54
N THR A 115 -6.11 -5.08 4.83
CA THR A 115 -6.42 -3.86 5.55
C THR A 115 -5.15 -3.28 6.14
N GLN A 116 -5.09 -1.95 6.14
CA GLN A 116 -4.07 -1.20 6.86
C GLN A 116 -4.77 -0.26 7.82
N VAL A 117 -4.45 -0.39 9.11
CA VAL A 117 -4.95 0.44 10.19
C VAL A 117 -3.77 1.00 10.97
N ILE A 118 -3.12 1.99 10.38
CA ILE A 118 -1.83 2.51 10.84
C ILE A 118 -1.99 3.86 11.55
N ASP A 119 -1.11 4.16 12.50
CA ASP A 119 -1.04 5.47 13.15
C ASP A 119 -0.59 6.52 12.12
N THR A 120 -0.94 7.77 12.36
CA THR A 120 -0.43 8.95 11.64
C THR A 120 1.08 9.17 11.74
N ARG A 121 1.85 8.28 12.36
CA ARG A 121 3.31 8.33 12.40
C ARG A 121 3.96 7.17 11.64
N ASP A 122 3.17 6.18 11.24
CA ASP A 122 3.67 5.01 10.56
C ASP A 122 3.72 5.26 9.05
N ASP A 123 4.74 4.68 8.40
CA ASP A 123 4.92 4.74 6.96
C ASP A 123 4.43 3.48 6.28
N VAL A 124 3.96 3.63 5.04
CA VAL A 124 4.02 2.54 4.07
C VAL A 124 5.19 2.83 3.16
N GLY A 125 6.23 2.00 3.24
CA GLY A 125 7.44 2.12 2.45
C GLY A 125 7.19 2.07 0.94
N VAL A 126 8.18 2.47 0.16
CA VAL A 126 8.13 2.45 -1.30
C VAL A 126 8.20 1.00 -1.78
N HIS A 127 7.22 0.57 -2.59
CA HIS A 127 7.15 -0.80 -3.10
C HIS A 127 6.35 -0.90 -4.40
N PHE A 128 6.40 -2.10 -4.99
CA PHE A 128 5.47 -2.56 -6.01
C PHE A 128 4.57 -3.63 -5.41
N ASP A 129 3.30 -3.65 -5.81
CA ASP A 129 2.44 -4.81 -5.56
C ASP A 129 2.80 -5.89 -6.57
N ARG A 130 3.13 -7.08 -6.09
CA ARG A 130 3.53 -8.21 -6.95
C ARG A 130 3.28 -9.54 -6.28
N ASP A 131 3.22 -10.58 -7.10
CA ASP A 131 3.25 -11.95 -6.61
C ASP A 131 4.68 -12.32 -6.21
N TYR A 132 5.01 -12.15 -4.92
CA TYR A 132 6.33 -12.48 -4.38
C TYR A 132 6.71 -13.96 -4.59
N GLY A 133 5.73 -14.86 -4.74
CA GLY A 133 6.03 -16.26 -5.08
C GLY A 133 6.61 -16.42 -6.49
N MET A 134 6.34 -15.48 -7.40
CA MET A 134 6.86 -15.49 -8.78
C MET A 134 8.31 -15.02 -8.88
N GLU A 135 8.82 -14.29 -7.87
CA GLU A 135 10.24 -13.90 -7.81
C GLU A 135 11.17 -15.10 -7.75
N GLY A 136 10.77 -16.17 -7.04
CA GLY A 136 11.50 -17.44 -7.01
C GLY A 136 11.60 -18.12 -8.38
N PHE A 137 10.77 -17.71 -9.34
CA PHE A 137 10.81 -18.11 -10.75
C PHE A 137 11.44 -17.06 -11.67
N GLY A 138 12.00 -15.98 -11.09
CA GLY A 138 12.69 -14.91 -11.81
C GLY A 138 11.76 -13.87 -12.45
N LEU A 139 10.49 -13.77 -12.01
CA LEU A 139 9.49 -12.91 -12.63
C LEU A 139 8.85 -11.94 -11.63
N ASN A 140 8.77 -10.66 -12.01
CA ASN A 140 7.94 -9.64 -11.38
C ASN A 140 6.55 -9.65 -12.06
N VAL A 141 5.58 -10.32 -11.43
CA VAL A 141 4.20 -10.37 -11.90
C VAL A 141 3.34 -9.45 -11.02
N HIS A 142 2.69 -8.47 -11.64
CA HIS A 142 1.91 -7.43 -10.97
C HIS A 142 0.40 -7.62 -11.17
N PRO A 143 -0.45 -7.10 -10.25
CA PRO A 143 -1.88 -7.06 -10.48
C PRO A 143 -2.22 -6.15 -11.66
N HIS A 144 -3.37 -6.39 -12.30
CA HIS A 144 -3.86 -5.51 -13.36
C HIS A 144 -4.24 -4.14 -12.81
N VAL A 145 -4.82 -4.11 -11.61
CA VAL A 145 -5.18 -2.89 -10.90
C VAL A 145 -4.77 -3.03 -9.45
N ALA A 146 -4.07 -2.04 -8.92
CA ALA A 146 -3.91 -1.85 -7.48
C ALA A 146 -4.81 -0.71 -7.01
N SER A 147 -5.28 -0.76 -5.76
CA SER A 147 -6.26 0.21 -5.28
C SER A 147 -6.20 0.48 -3.79
N VAL A 148 -6.61 1.69 -3.42
CA VAL A 148 -6.71 2.15 -2.03
C VAL A 148 -8.08 2.76 -1.79
N THR A 149 -8.80 2.23 -0.81
CA THR A 149 -10.09 2.76 -0.36
C THR A 149 -9.95 3.34 1.04
N TYR A 150 -10.19 4.64 1.17
CA TYR A 150 -10.06 5.37 2.43
C TYR A 150 -11.32 5.26 3.27
N MET A 151 -11.21 4.66 4.45
CA MET A 151 -12.32 4.53 5.41
C MET A 151 -12.32 5.65 6.45
N THR A 152 -11.20 6.38 6.56
CA THR A 152 -11.04 7.63 7.30
C THR A 152 -10.41 8.71 6.43
N ASP A 153 -10.49 9.96 6.87
CA ASP A 153 -9.84 11.15 6.30
C ASP A 153 -8.58 11.55 7.09
N ILE A 154 -7.93 10.56 7.70
CA ILE A 154 -6.76 10.71 8.59
C ILE A 154 -5.51 10.16 7.90
N GLY A 155 -4.36 10.80 8.12
CA GLY A 155 -3.05 10.37 7.65
C GLY A 155 -2.59 11.01 6.33
N GLY A 156 -1.51 10.45 5.79
CA GLY A 156 -0.76 11.00 4.67
C GLY A 156 -1.34 10.57 3.33
N PRO A 157 -0.94 11.25 2.24
CA PRO A 157 -1.34 10.85 0.91
C PRO A 157 -0.71 9.51 0.54
N THR A 158 -1.43 8.71 -0.23
CA THR A 158 -0.78 7.68 -1.05
C THR A 158 -0.10 8.39 -2.22
N ILE A 159 1.20 8.13 -2.41
CA ILE A 159 1.95 8.54 -3.58
C ILE A 159 1.91 7.41 -4.61
N VAL A 160 1.73 7.74 -5.90
CA VAL A 160 1.80 6.77 -6.99
C VAL A 160 2.62 7.38 -8.12
N THR A 161 3.63 6.67 -8.60
CA THR A 161 4.49 7.15 -9.69
C THR A 161 4.32 6.22 -10.89
N PRO A 162 4.30 6.73 -12.14
CA PRO A 162 4.25 5.89 -13.34
C PRO A 162 5.52 5.06 -13.60
N HIS A 163 6.44 5.01 -12.63
CA HIS A 163 7.61 4.16 -12.67
C HIS A 163 7.21 2.70 -12.51
N MET A 164 7.67 1.83 -13.40
CA MET A 164 7.35 0.40 -13.44
C MET A 164 8.59 -0.44 -13.23
N SER A 165 8.44 -1.58 -12.57
CA SER A 165 9.49 -2.59 -12.51
C SER A 165 9.60 -3.35 -13.84
N GLY A 166 10.78 -3.89 -14.13
CA GLY A 166 10.95 -4.81 -15.25
C GLY A 166 10.37 -6.19 -14.94
N VAL A 167 9.92 -6.91 -15.97
CA VAL A 167 9.33 -8.26 -15.84
C VAL A 167 10.31 -9.27 -15.25
N GLU A 168 11.60 -9.15 -15.57
CA GLU A 168 12.65 -10.01 -15.00
C GLU A 168 13.02 -9.51 -13.60
N ALA A 169 12.93 -10.40 -12.60
CA ALA A 169 13.32 -10.07 -11.22
C ALA A 169 14.81 -9.68 -11.17
N GLY A 170 15.15 -8.66 -10.39
CA GLY A 170 16.52 -8.14 -10.26
C GLY A 170 17.01 -7.29 -11.44
N SER A 171 16.17 -7.08 -12.47
CA SER A 171 16.46 -6.13 -13.55
C SER A 171 16.67 -4.71 -13.01
N ASP A 172 17.40 -3.88 -13.75
CA ASP A 172 17.62 -2.50 -13.33
C ASP A 172 16.31 -1.70 -13.37
N PHE A 173 15.90 -1.24 -12.20
CA PHE A 173 14.74 -0.39 -11.98
C PHE A 173 15.11 1.09 -11.89
N SER A 174 16.34 1.48 -12.20
CA SER A 174 16.72 2.91 -12.19
C SER A 174 16.00 3.68 -13.30
N GLY A 175 15.57 4.90 -13.03
CA GLY A 175 14.92 5.73 -14.05
C GLY A 175 14.39 7.05 -13.53
N THR A 176 13.84 7.84 -14.45
CA THR A 176 13.24 9.15 -14.13
C THR A 176 11.78 9.22 -14.53
N GLN A 177 10.97 9.99 -13.80
CA GLN A 177 9.58 10.28 -14.16
C GLN A 177 9.32 11.78 -14.20
N ASP A 178 8.43 12.18 -15.09
CA ASP A 178 7.98 13.56 -15.25
C ASP A 178 6.71 13.86 -14.41
N SER A 179 6.16 12.87 -13.71
CA SER A 179 5.02 13.10 -12.83
C SER A 179 4.91 12.14 -11.64
N LEU A 180 4.07 12.54 -10.69
CA LEU A 180 3.73 11.85 -9.46
C LEU A 180 2.27 12.17 -9.10
N PHE A 181 1.48 11.17 -8.75
CA PHE A 181 0.14 11.35 -8.19
C PHE A 181 0.19 11.37 -6.66
N LEU A 182 -0.54 12.32 -6.07
CA LEU A 182 -0.77 12.43 -4.63
C LEU A 182 -2.26 12.27 -4.35
N SER A 183 -2.63 11.33 -3.48
CA SER A 183 -4.02 11.09 -3.11
C SER A 183 -4.19 11.15 -1.59
N TYR A 184 -4.64 12.28 -1.07
CA TYR A 184 -4.90 12.48 0.35
C TYR A 184 -6.15 11.74 0.82
N PRO A 185 -6.17 11.18 2.05
CA PRO A 185 -7.34 10.52 2.59
C PRO A 185 -8.60 11.41 2.52
N GLU A 186 -9.68 10.84 2.00
CA GLU A 186 -11.01 11.43 2.03
C GLU A 186 -11.97 10.29 2.32
N LYS A 187 -12.80 10.43 3.35
CA LYS A 187 -13.65 9.33 3.83
C LYS A 187 -14.58 8.81 2.72
N GLY A 188 -14.45 7.53 2.40
CA GLY A 188 -15.20 6.84 1.35
C GLY A 188 -14.64 7.01 -0.06
N LYS A 189 -13.50 7.67 -0.23
CA LYS A 189 -12.82 7.79 -1.52
C LYS A 189 -12.16 6.46 -1.89
N HIS A 190 -12.31 6.06 -3.14
CA HIS A 190 -11.59 4.93 -3.75
C HIS A 190 -10.65 5.49 -4.82
N MET A 191 -9.40 5.03 -4.84
CA MET A 191 -8.46 5.28 -5.93
C MET A 191 -7.97 3.95 -6.48
N ALA A 192 -7.72 3.92 -7.78
CA ALA A 192 -7.18 2.77 -8.49
C ALA A 192 -6.05 3.25 -9.39
N PHE A 193 -5.04 2.41 -9.59
CA PHE A 193 -3.93 2.69 -10.46
C PHE A 193 -3.44 1.40 -11.14
N ASP A 194 -2.63 1.56 -12.17
CA ASP A 194 -1.95 0.46 -12.84
C ASP A 194 -1.10 -0.30 -11.82
N GLY A 195 -1.37 -1.60 -11.62
CA GLY A 195 -0.73 -2.37 -10.54
C GLY A 195 0.80 -2.49 -10.66
N ARG A 196 1.36 -2.11 -11.81
CA ARG A 196 2.81 -2.03 -12.04
C ARG A 196 3.46 -0.76 -11.48
N PHE A 197 2.69 0.22 -11.04
CA PHE A 197 3.22 1.52 -10.59
C PHE A 197 3.83 1.44 -9.19
N LEU A 198 5.01 2.05 -9.04
CA LEU A 198 5.69 2.24 -7.76
C LEU A 198 4.90 3.21 -6.88
N HIS A 199 4.68 2.84 -5.62
CA HIS A 199 3.85 3.63 -4.71
C HIS A 199 4.28 3.50 -3.25
N ALA A 200 3.78 4.41 -2.40
CA ALA A 200 4.06 4.47 -0.97
C ALA A 200 3.00 5.31 -0.24
N ALA A 201 3.06 5.40 1.09
CA ALA A 201 2.30 6.37 1.87
C ALA A 201 3.18 6.99 2.97
N PRO A 202 3.97 8.03 2.63
CA PRO A 202 4.93 8.62 3.55
C PRO A 202 4.26 9.55 4.58
N SER A 203 4.67 9.40 5.83
CA SER A 203 4.26 10.16 7.01
C SER A 203 4.80 11.58 6.96
N ASP A 204 5.93 11.80 6.29
CA ASP A 204 6.48 13.11 5.97
C ASP A 204 5.47 14.03 5.29
N LEU A 205 4.48 13.50 4.56
CA LEU A 205 3.47 14.28 3.87
C LEU A 205 2.16 14.45 4.67
N ILE A 206 2.14 14.02 5.94
CA ILE A 206 0.98 14.13 6.84
C ILE A 206 0.74 15.58 7.26
N PRO A 207 -0.50 16.09 7.16
CA PRO A 207 -0.84 17.39 7.75
C PRO A 207 -0.60 17.37 9.27
N GLU A 208 0.11 18.37 9.81
CA GLU A 208 0.58 18.44 11.22
C GLU A 208 -0.49 18.18 12.31
N LYS A 209 -1.77 18.33 11.98
CA LYS A 209 -2.89 18.18 12.92
C LYS A 209 -3.60 16.82 12.82
N SER A 210 -3.14 15.91 11.95
CA SER A 210 -3.75 14.60 11.83
C SER A 210 -3.38 13.75 13.05
N LYS A 211 -4.39 13.29 13.80
CA LYS A 211 -4.22 12.34 14.90
C LYS A 211 -5.21 11.21 14.74
N GLY A 212 -4.77 9.99 15.04
CA GLY A 212 -5.60 8.79 15.02
C GLY A 212 -5.10 7.79 14.00
N PHE A 213 -6.02 6.98 13.47
CA PHE A 213 -5.68 5.89 12.57
C PHE A 213 -6.14 6.17 11.14
N ARG A 214 -5.23 5.96 10.20
CA ARG A 214 -5.53 5.86 8.77
C ARG A 214 -6.05 4.45 8.50
N TYR A 215 -7.33 4.34 8.19
CA TYR A 215 -7.94 3.06 7.79
C TYR A 215 -8.02 3.01 6.27
N THR A 216 -7.30 2.08 5.67
CA THR A 216 -7.39 1.79 4.24
C THR A 216 -7.76 0.33 4.01
N PHE A 217 -8.66 0.13 3.05
CA PHE A 217 -8.99 -1.17 2.50
C PHE A 217 -8.37 -1.23 1.10
N LEU A 218 -7.44 -2.17 0.91
CA LEU A 218 -6.64 -2.28 -0.29
C LEU A 218 -7.09 -3.50 -1.06
N VAL A 219 -7.15 -3.37 -2.39
CA VAL A 219 -7.54 -4.46 -3.27
C VAL A 219 -6.71 -4.43 -4.55
N ASN A 220 -6.09 -5.56 -4.84
CA ASN A 220 -5.44 -5.87 -6.10
C ASN A 220 -6.37 -6.74 -6.95
N ILE A 221 -6.53 -6.38 -8.22
CA ILE A 221 -7.35 -7.08 -9.20
C ILE A 221 -6.44 -7.92 -10.08
N TRP A 222 -6.64 -9.22 -10.01
CA TRP A 222 -5.86 -10.20 -10.78
C TRP A 222 -6.77 -10.88 -11.80
N LEU A 223 -6.41 -10.81 -13.09
CA LEU A 223 -7.07 -11.52 -14.18
C LEU A 223 -6.15 -12.62 -14.72
N ASN A 224 -6.67 -13.84 -14.84
CA ASN A 224 -5.95 -15.01 -15.36
C ASN A 224 -4.67 -15.41 -14.58
N HIS A 225 -4.48 -14.87 -13.37
CA HIS A 225 -3.46 -15.24 -12.40
C HIS A 225 -4.00 -15.24 -10.96
N CYS A 226 -3.55 -16.18 -10.14
CA CYS A 226 -3.76 -16.18 -8.70
C CYS A 226 -2.40 -16.02 -8.03
N PRO A 227 -2.18 -14.99 -7.20
CA PRO A 227 -0.92 -14.82 -6.48
C PRO A 227 -0.64 -16.03 -5.58
N ILE A 228 0.60 -16.54 -5.58
CA ILE A 228 0.97 -17.81 -4.94
C ILE A 228 0.84 -17.74 -3.41
N ASN A 229 1.08 -16.57 -2.83
CA ASN A 229 1.20 -16.39 -1.37
C ASN A 229 -0.06 -15.80 -0.73
N SER A 230 -1.17 -15.70 -1.46
CA SER A 230 -2.40 -15.07 -0.98
C SER A 230 -3.52 -16.10 -0.94
N ASP A 231 -3.82 -16.59 0.27
CA ASP A 231 -4.84 -17.61 0.50
C ASP A 231 -6.22 -17.01 0.75
N LEU A 232 -7.27 -17.85 0.71
CA LEU A 232 -8.59 -17.45 1.21
C LEU A 232 -8.50 -17.00 2.66
N LEU A 233 -9.37 -16.05 3.06
CA LEU A 233 -9.53 -15.72 4.47
C LEU A 233 -9.89 -17.00 5.25
N GLU A 234 -9.03 -17.37 6.19
CA GLU A 234 -9.14 -18.59 7.00
C GLU A 234 -10.41 -18.59 7.86
N ASP A 235 -11.01 -19.77 8.05
CA ASP A 235 -12.25 -19.93 8.81
C ASP A 235 -12.14 -19.39 10.25
N GLU A 236 -10.95 -19.51 10.87
CA GLU A 236 -10.71 -18.97 12.22
C GLU A 236 -10.75 -17.43 12.24
N HIS A 237 -10.21 -16.78 11.21
CA HIS A 237 -10.28 -15.32 11.07
C HIS A 237 -11.70 -14.89 10.71
N LEU A 238 -12.35 -15.63 9.80
CA LEU A 238 -13.73 -15.39 9.39
C LEU A 238 -14.70 -15.46 10.58
N ALA A 239 -14.51 -16.41 11.50
CA ALA A 239 -15.33 -16.54 12.71
C ALA A 239 -15.25 -15.32 13.65
N LYS A 240 -14.21 -14.49 13.53
CA LYS A 240 -14.04 -13.24 14.30
C LYS A 240 -14.72 -12.04 13.63
N MET A 241 -15.11 -12.15 12.36
CA MET A 241 -15.73 -11.08 11.58
C MET A 241 -17.17 -10.83 12.04
N LYS A 242 -17.55 -9.55 12.14
CA LYS A 242 -18.84 -9.11 12.66
C LYS A 242 -19.77 -8.56 11.60
N THR A 243 -19.21 -8.10 10.48
CA THR A 243 -19.99 -7.55 9.37
C THR A 243 -20.37 -8.70 8.43
N PRO A 244 -21.66 -8.99 8.24
CA PRO A 244 -22.09 -10.07 7.36
C PRO A 244 -21.77 -9.75 5.89
N ALA A 245 -21.65 -10.79 5.08
CA ALA A 245 -21.62 -10.63 3.62
C ALA A 245 -22.92 -9.96 3.15
N GLN A 246 -22.76 -8.84 2.45
CA GLN A 246 -23.86 -8.13 1.83
C GLN A 246 -23.32 -7.35 0.63
N THR A 247 -24.01 -7.47 -0.51
CA THR A 247 -23.69 -6.66 -1.68
C THR A 247 -23.72 -5.19 -1.30
N THR A 248 -22.55 -4.55 -1.41
CA THR A 248 -22.38 -3.15 -1.11
C THR A 248 -22.54 -2.35 -2.40
N PRO A 249 -23.58 -1.51 -2.53
CA PRO A 249 -23.68 -0.59 -3.66
C PRO A 249 -22.59 0.48 -3.52
N LEU A 250 -21.54 0.35 -4.33
CA LEU A 250 -20.49 1.35 -4.47
C LEU A 250 -20.87 2.35 -5.56
N ASN A 251 -20.47 3.60 -5.40
CA ASN A 251 -20.73 4.67 -6.36
C ASN A 251 -19.46 5.05 -7.12
N PHE A 252 -19.37 4.66 -8.40
CA PHE A 252 -18.23 5.01 -9.26
C PHE A 252 -18.53 6.15 -10.23
N ASP A 253 -19.67 6.82 -10.09
CA ASP A 253 -20.07 7.91 -11.00
C ASP A 253 -19.35 9.22 -10.66
N ASN A 254 -18.93 9.40 -9.40
CA ASN A 254 -18.27 10.60 -8.92
C ASN A 254 -16.76 10.54 -9.11
N LYS A 255 -16.31 10.48 -10.37
CA LYS A 255 -14.89 10.57 -10.74
C LYS A 255 -14.30 11.90 -10.26
N ALA A 256 -13.14 11.83 -9.62
CA ALA A 256 -12.37 12.97 -9.15
C ALA A 256 -11.01 12.99 -9.87
N PRO A 257 -10.91 13.66 -11.03
CA PRO A 257 -9.64 13.78 -11.74
C PRO A 257 -8.61 14.53 -10.87
N PRO A 258 -7.31 14.22 -11.02
CA PRO A 258 -6.27 14.93 -10.30
C PRO A 258 -6.22 16.40 -10.71
N SER A 259 -6.00 17.29 -9.74
CA SER A 259 -5.56 18.66 -10.02
C SER A 259 -4.12 18.62 -10.52
N VAL A 260 -3.89 19.02 -11.77
CA VAL A 260 -2.54 19.07 -12.36
C VAL A 260 -1.79 20.30 -11.82
N ILE A 261 -0.61 20.08 -11.26
CA ILE A 261 0.22 21.09 -10.63
C ILE A 261 1.60 21.05 -11.29
N PRO A 262 1.95 22.06 -12.12
CA PRO A 262 3.30 22.17 -12.65
C PRO A 262 4.28 22.49 -11.51
N MET A 263 5.34 21.70 -11.42
CA MET A 263 6.44 21.83 -10.48
C MET A 263 7.72 22.13 -11.29
N GLY A 264 8.42 23.21 -10.94
CA GLY A 264 9.61 23.65 -11.66
C GLY A 264 9.39 24.90 -12.53
N ALA A 265 10.50 25.42 -13.07
CA ALA A 265 10.62 26.66 -13.86
C ALA A 265 10.35 27.98 -13.10
N GLY A 266 11.23 28.31 -12.13
CA GLY A 266 11.56 29.68 -11.74
C GLY A 266 10.41 30.53 -11.17
N LYS A 267 10.11 30.36 -9.87
CA LYS A 267 9.61 31.39 -8.94
C LYS A 267 9.47 30.77 -7.56
N GLY A 268 10.27 31.27 -6.61
CA GLY A 268 10.29 30.80 -5.24
C GLY A 268 11.66 30.23 -4.93
N GLU A 269 12.31 30.76 -3.90
CA GLU A 269 13.53 30.18 -3.36
C GLU A 269 13.33 28.68 -3.20
N VAL A 270 14.19 27.85 -3.80
CA VAL A 270 14.25 26.42 -3.51
C VAL A 270 14.69 26.30 -2.06
N SER A 271 13.74 26.38 -1.13
CA SER A 271 13.99 26.13 0.28
C SER A 271 13.98 24.61 0.48
N GLU A 272 15.18 24.10 0.78
CA GLU A 272 15.48 22.88 1.52
C GLU A 272 15.11 21.52 0.86
N LYS A 273 16.18 20.77 0.53
CA LYS A 273 16.34 19.31 0.33
C LYS A 273 15.24 18.56 -0.43
N SER A 274 15.63 17.77 -1.43
CA SER A 274 14.78 16.72 -2.04
C SER A 274 14.17 15.82 -0.97
N LEU A 275 12.90 15.44 -1.12
CA LEU A 275 12.33 14.34 -0.34
C LEU A 275 12.90 13.03 -0.87
N VAL A 276 13.65 12.31 -0.03
CA VAL A 276 14.30 11.04 -0.37
C VAL A 276 13.68 9.94 0.47
N MET A 277 13.01 9.00 -0.17
CA MET A 277 12.51 7.79 0.48
C MET A 277 13.45 6.64 0.15
N LYS A 278 14.02 6.02 1.19
CA LYS A 278 14.90 4.87 1.05
C LYS A 278 14.07 3.59 1.16
N PHE A 279 14.41 2.58 0.37
CA PHE A 279 13.74 1.28 0.40
C PHE A 279 14.69 0.18 -0.08
N ILE A 280 14.27 -1.07 0.03
CA ILE A 280 14.96 -2.23 -0.53
C ILE A 280 14.07 -2.85 -1.60
N LEU A 281 14.66 -3.22 -2.74
CA LEU A 281 13.96 -3.89 -3.84
C LEU A 281 14.91 -4.89 -4.49
N ASP A 282 14.45 -6.15 -4.63
CA ASP A 282 15.19 -7.25 -5.28
C ASP A 282 16.63 -7.38 -4.77
N GLU A 283 16.84 -7.25 -3.45
CA GLU A 283 18.16 -7.27 -2.79
C GLU A 283 19.01 -5.99 -2.96
N PHE A 284 18.50 -4.92 -3.55
CA PHE A 284 19.23 -3.66 -3.70
C PHE A 284 18.66 -2.58 -2.80
N ARG A 285 19.54 -1.81 -2.14
CA ARG A 285 19.14 -0.54 -1.54
C ARG A 285 18.72 0.41 -2.67
N ALA A 286 17.67 1.17 -2.46
CA ALA A 286 17.11 2.05 -3.48
C ALA A 286 16.64 3.38 -2.88
N ASN A 287 16.58 4.40 -3.74
CA ASN A 287 16.07 5.72 -3.40
C ASN A 287 14.98 6.14 -4.37
N LEU A 288 13.87 6.64 -3.83
CA LEU A 288 12.90 7.43 -4.57
C LEU A 288 13.11 8.90 -4.19
N ILE A 289 13.60 9.69 -5.15
CA ILE A 289 14.01 11.08 -4.97
C ILE A 289 12.98 11.97 -5.65
N ILE A 290 12.23 12.72 -4.85
CA ILE A 290 11.37 13.80 -5.32
C ILE A 290 12.16 15.10 -5.22
N PRO A 291 12.33 15.87 -6.32
CA PRO A 291 13.25 17.01 -6.38
C PRO A 291 12.80 18.24 -5.56
N PHE A 292 11.77 18.09 -4.73
CA PHE A 292 11.22 19.12 -3.86
C PHE A 292 11.08 18.58 -2.44
N GLY A 293 11.34 19.45 -1.45
CA GLY A 293 11.12 19.13 -0.05
C GLY A 293 9.64 19.09 0.33
N VAL A 294 9.38 18.54 1.51
CA VAL A 294 8.03 18.37 2.10
C VAL A 294 7.25 19.68 2.12
N ALA A 295 7.87 20.79 2.54
CA ALA A 295 7.21 22.09 2.65
C ALA A 295 6.71 22.59 1.28
N ALA A 296 7.55 22.51 0.24
CA ALA A 296 7.21 22.92 -1.12
C ALA A 296 6.08 22.06 -1.70
N ILE A 297 6.12 20.74 -1.47
CA ILE A 297 5.04 19.83 -1.90
C ILE A 297 3.72 20.19 -1.21
N ARG A 298 3.74 20.36 0.12
CA ARG A 298 2.54 20.70 0.92
C ARG A 298 1.95 22.05 0.48
N GLU A 299 2.79 23.05 0.22
CA GLU A 299 2.36 24.36 -0.28
C GLU A 299 1.70 24.23 -1.67
N ALA A 300 2.32 23.50 -2.59
CA ALA A 300 1.85 23.36 -3.96
C ALA A 300 0.45 22.70 -4.03
N VAL A 301 0.22 21.68 -3.20
CA VAL A 301 -1.06 20.95 -3.16
C VAL A 301 -2.10 21.60 -2.24
N ALA A 302 -1.74 22.65 -1.51
CA ALA A 302 -2.66 23.33 -0.59
C ALA A 302 -3.91 23.81 -1.33
N ASN A 303 -5.09 23.43 -0.83
CA ASN A 303 -6.40 23.77 -1.39
C ASN A 303 -6.67 23.24 -2.82
N LYS A 304 -5.90 22.26 -3.31
CA LYS A 304 -6.08 21.67 -4.65
C LYS A 304 -6.99 20.43 -4.68
N GLY A 305 -7.65 20.15 -3.55
CA GLY A 305 -8.49 18.97 -3.36
C GLY A 305 -7.69 17.77 -2.86
N SER A 306 -8.35 16.61 -2.77
CA SER A 306 -7.78 15.39 -2.20
C SER A 306 -6.92 14.57 -3.19
N VAL A 307 -6.78 15.01 -4.45
CA VAL A 307 -6.04 14.29 -5.50
C VAL A 307 -5.32 15.30 -6.38
N CYS A 308 -4.01 15.15 -6.52
CA CYS A 308 -3.15 16.02 -7.33
C CYS A 308 -2.23 15.18 -8.21
N GLU A 309 -1.83 15.74 -9.35
CA GLU A 309 -0.74 15.24 -10.19
C GLU A 309 0.33 16.32 -10.22
N LEU A 310 1.49 16.05 -9.62
CA LEU A 310 2.66 16.90 -9.73
C LEU A 310 3.32 16.61 -11.07
N GLN A 311 3.45 17.62 -11.93
CA GLN A 311 4.13 17.52 -13.22
C GLN A 311 5.45 18.27 -13.17
N PHE A 312 6.53 17.50 -13.21
CA PHE A 312 7.90 17.95 -13.15
C PHE A 312 8.36 18.54 -14.48
N GLN A 313 9.07 19.67 -14.44
CA GLN A 313 9.50 20.41 -15.62
C GLN A 313 11.02 20.55 -15.71
N GLY A 314 11.55 20.48 -16.93
CA GLY A 314 12.98 20.64 -17.18
C GLY A 314 13.80 19.51 -16.56
N ASP A 315 14.80 19.90 -15.76
CA ASP A 315 15.71 18.97 -15.08
C ASP A 315 15.18 18.50 -13.71
N ASP A 316 14.08 19.08 -13.21
CA ASP A 316 13.50 18.79 -11.90
C ASP A 316 12.67 17.49 -11.92
N LYS A 317 13.26 16.36 -12.32
CA LYS A 317 12.58 15.06 -12.46
C LYS A 317 12.53 14.27 -11.16
N LEU A 318 11.49 13.44 -11.01
CA LEU A 318 11.50 12.36 -10.02
C LEU A 318 12.51 11.30 -10.45
N VAL A 319 13.31 10.80 -9.52
CA VAL A 319 14.35 9.80 -9.81
C VAL A 319 14.15 8.57 -8.93
N VAL A 320 14.23 7.40 -9.54
CA VAL A 320 14.41 6.12 -8.86
C VAL A 320 15.84 5.67 -9.11
N GLU A 321 16.60 5.49 -8.03
CA GLU A 321 18.00 5.07 -8.09
C GLU A 321 18.19 3.72 -7.42
N ARG A 322 18.80 2.78 -8.16
CA ARG A 322 19.35 1.54 -7.61
C ARG A 322 20.71 1.81 -6.99
N GLY A 323 20.85 1.43 -5.73
CA GLY A 323 22.08 1.48 -4.95
C GLY A 323 22.80 0.14 -4.90
N ALA A 324 23.61 -0.03 -3.86
CA ALA A 324 24.36 -1.26 -3.61
C ALA A 324 23.44 -2.43 -3.25
N GLU A 325 23.92 -3.64 -3.56
CA GLU A 325 23.34 -4.91 -3.11
C GLU A 325 23.40 -5.01 -1.58
N VAL A 326 22.36 -5.57 -0.97
CA VAL A 326 22.26 -5.83 0.46
C VAL A 326 23.00 -7.13 0.73
N VAL A 327 24.21 -7.04 1.28
CA VAL A 327 25.00 -8.21 1.67
C VAL A 327 24.53 -8.69 3.04
N GLU A 328 24.21 -9.99 3.19
CA GLU A 328 23.88 -10.56 4.49
C GLU A 328 25.00 -10.31 5.52
N GLY A 329 24.68 -9.60 6.60
CA GLY A 329 25.61 -9.25 7.69
C GLY A 329 26.12 -7.81 7.70
N ASP A 330 25.65 -6.96 6.79
CA ASP A 330 25.95 -5.53 6.77
C ASP A 330 25.04 -4.79 7.79
N GLU A 331 25.34 -4.96 9.08
CA GLU A 331 24.77 -4.17 10.18
C GLU A 331 25.24 -2.71 10.04
N SER A 332 24.56 -1.92 9.21
CA SER A 332 24.89 -0.51 9.04
C SER A 332 24.24 0.34 10.15
N GLU A 333 25.05 0.61 11.17
CA GLU A 333 24.99 1.72 12.14
C GLU A 333 23.77 2.64 12.01
N SER A 334 22.74 2.39 12.82
CA SER A 334 21.83 3.45 13.23
C SER A 334 22.65 4.44 14.06
N SER A 335 22.67 5.69 13.61
CA SER A 335 23.21 6.81 14.36
C SER A 335 22.38 7.02 15.62
N ASP A 336 22.77 6.36 16.71
CA ASP A 336 22.42 6.78 18.06
C ASP A 336 23.18 8.08 18.33
N ASP A 337 22.52 9.20 18.05
CA ASP A 337 22.98 10.52 18.45
C ASP A 337 22.83 10.62 19.96
N GLU A 338 23.97 10.65 20.65
CA GLU A 338 24.07 10.93 22.07
C GLU A 338 23.72 12.40 22.38
N GLY A 339 23.00 12.62 23.48
CA GLY A 339 22.77 13.93 24.14
C GLY A 339 21.32 14.06 24.60
N ASP A 340 20.96 14.20 25.88
CA ASP A 340 21.70 14.70 27.04
C ASP A 340 21.14 14.07 28.33
N GLU A 341 22.04 13.95 29.30
CA GLU A 341 21.82 13.59 30.70
C GLU A 341 21.16 14.73 31.52
N ASP A 342 20.52 14.31 32.63
CA ASP A 342 20.32 15.00 33.92
C ASP A 342 19.31 16.18 34.00
N ASP A 343 18.18 15.99 34.69
CA ASP A 343 17.90 16.29 36.13
C ASP A 343 16.94 17.51 36.16
N GLU A 344 15.84 17.60 36.91
CA GLU A 344 15.65 17.43 38.34
C GLU A 344 14.13 17.48 38.65
N ASP A 345 13.78 17.00 39.84
CA ASP A 345 12.46 16.81 40.47
C ASP A 345 11.52 18.04 40.49
N GLU A 346 10.20 17.79 40.61
CA GLU A 346 9.40 18.38 41.70
C GLU A 346 8.06 17.65 41.92
N GLU A 347 7.81 17.37 43.20
CA GLU A 347 6.72 16.60 43.78
C GLU A 347 5.33 17.28 43.75
N SER A 348 4.31 16.43 43.95
CA SER A 348 3.08 16.60 44.76
C SER A 348 1.86 16.11 43.99
N SER A 349 0.79 15.55 44.56
CA SER A 349 0.47 14.91 45.84
C SER A 349 -0.95 14.34 45.63
N ASP A 350 -1.38 13.45 46.52
CA ASP A 350 -2.78 13.02 46.73
C ASP A 350 -3.32 12.01 45.70
N GLY A 351 -3.85 10.84 46.08
CA GLY A 351 -4.21 10.31 47.38
C GLY A 351 -5.06 9.06 47.14
N ASP A 352 -4.70 8.03 47.88
CA ASP A 352 -5.40 6.78 48.25
C ASP A 352 -6.80 6.49 47.68
N ASP A 353 -6.97 5.28 47.13
CA ASP A 353 -7.83 4.28 47.75
C ASP A 353 -7.51 2.86 47.20
N GLU A 354 -7.00 2.00 48.08
CA GLU A 354 -7.00 0.53 47.98
C GLU A 354 -8.48 0.02 47.91
N VAL A 355 -8.85 -1.15 47.38
CA VAL A 355 -8.44 -2.49 47.81
C VAL A 355 -8.83 -3.56 46.76
N SER A 356 -7.88 -4.47 46.47
CA SER A 356 -7.94 -5.96 46.46
C SER A 356 -9.19 -6.70 45.92
N LEU A 357 -9.14 -7.88 45.29
CA LEU A 357 -8.13 -8.89 44.94
C LEU A 357 -8.86 -9.91 44.02
N GLY A 358 -8.16 -10.54 43.09
CA GLY A 358 -8.71 -11.63 42.28
C GLY A 358 -7.70 -12.17 41.27
N SER A 359 -6.67 -12.84 41.78
CA SER A 359 -5.68 -13.63 41.04
C SER A 359 -6.32 -14.85 40.39
N GLU A 360 -5.98 -15.16 39.14
CA GLU A 360 -5.90 -16.55 38.65
C GLU A 360 -5.05 -16.63 37.36
N ASP A 361 -3.91 -17.30 37.52
CA ASP A 361 -3.14 -18.16 36.61
C ASP A 361 -2.85 -17.75 35.17
N THR A 362 -1.57 -17.45 34.94
CA THR A 362 -0.89 -17.39 33.65
C THR A 362 -0.24 -18.74 33.37
N ASP A 363 -0.86 -19.54 32.50
CA ASP A 363 -0.23 -20.71 31.87
C ASP A 363 0.42 -20.26 30.55
N GLU A 364 1.72 -19.94 30.61
CA GLU A 364 2.57 -19.80 29.43
C GLU A 364 2.68 -21.16 28.72
N LYS A 365 2.18 -21.23 27.48
CA LYS A 365 2.52 -22.31 26.55
C LYS A 365 3.40 -21.76 25.43
N PRO A 366 4.48 -22.49 25.07
CA PRO A 366 5.48 -22.01 24.13
C PRO A 366 4.90 -21.93 22.71
N ASN A 367 5.13 -20.78 22.07
CA ASN A 367 4.78 -20.50 20.69
C ASN A 367 5.64 -21.38 19.75
N PRO A 368 5.06 -22.26 18.91
CA PRO A 368 5.85 -23.05 17.98
C PRO A 368 6.35 -22.15 16.84
N LYS A 369 7.68 -22.03 16.74
CA LYS A 369 8.40 -21.42 15.63
C LYS A 369 7.82 -21.93 14.29
N ARG A 370 7.15 -21.07 13.53
CA ARG A 370 6.91 -21.31 12.11
C ARG A 370 8.14 -20.83 11.33
N GLN A 371 8.72 -21.73 10.56
CA GLN A 371 9.87 -21.50 9.69
C GLN A 371 9.50 -20.48 8.61
N LYS A 372 10.35 -19.45 8.47
CA LYS A 372 10.47 -18.65 7.25
C LYS A 372 11.04 -19.59 6.17
N PHE A 373 10.39 -19.62 5.00
CA PHE A 373 10.96 -20.18 3.78
C PHE A 373 11.31 -19.05 2.84
#